data_AF-A0A2D0S7E7-F1
#
_entry.id   AF-A0A2D0S7E7-F1
#
_cell.length_a   1.000
_cell.length_b   1.000
_cell.length_c   1.000
_cell.angle_alpha   90.00
_cell.angle_beta   90.00
_cell.angle_gamma   90.00
#
_symmetry.space_group_name_H-M   'P 1'
#
loop_
_entity.id
_entity.type
_entity.pdbx_description
1 polymer ?
#
loop_
_entity_poly.entity_id
_entity_poly.type
_entity_poly.pdbx_seq_one_letter_code
_entity_poly.pdbx_strand_id
1 'polypeptide(L)'
;MALAGENEEIYAGYLYKSPQASLFKLQKSWKRRYFVLLKKSKTTSHLKYFKSEEMKRGESLGAIDLSRVSLMFLNPESHSMWKWVHENFRCSPSNVLFMKVADREYFLIGETSLEIERWFKALYDAMSNRPHKLLDPKETGRIRDISAPPNSLKKDQRIEWRLDASSDSDMPSPKEDQHE
;
A
#
# COMPACT_ATOMS: atom_id res chain seq x y z
N MET A 1 15.47 -8.04 -34.72
CA MET A 1 14.18 -8.42 -34.11
C MET A 1 14.17 -7.87 -32.69
N ALA A 2 13.25 -6.97 -32.36
CA ALA A 2 13.22 -6.28 -31.07
C ALA A 2 12.75 -7.22 -29.94
N LEU A 3 13.38 -7.06 -28.78
CA LEU A 3 13.36 -7.91 -27.60
C LEU A 3 11.95 -8.03 -27.00
N ALA A 4 11.48 -9.25 -26.79
CA ALA A 4 10.39 -9.50 -25.85
C ALA A 4 10.86 -9.00 -24.49
N GLY A 5 10.22 -7.95 -23.95
CA GLY A 5 10.57 -7.40 -22.65
C GLY A 5 10.60 -8.52 -21.61
N GLU A 6 11.79 -8.82 -21.08
CA GLU A 6 11.99 -9.90 -20.13
C GLU A 6 11.17 -9.59 -18.88
N ASN A 7 10.14 -10.41 -18.64
CA ASN A 7 9.46 -10.37 -17.35
C ASN A 7 10.38 -11.08 -16.35
N GLU A 8 10.95 -10.32 -15.43
CA GLU A 8 11.78 -10.87 -14.36
C GLU A 8 10.88 -11.55 -13.34
N GLU A 9 11.18 -12.81 -13.03
CA GLU A 9 10.51 -13.54 -11.97
C GLU A 9 11.12 -13.20 -10.62
N ILE A 10 10.33 -12.55 -9.76
CA ILE A 10 10.79 -12.13 -8.42
C ILE A 10 10.63 -13.28 -7.43
N TYR A 11 9.48 -13.95 -7.48
CA TYR A 11 9.12 -14.98 -6.50
C TYR A 11 8.08 -15.93 -7.07
N ALA A 12 8.15 -17.20 -6.70
CA ALA A 12 7.20 -18.21 -7.12
C ALA A 12 7.02 -19.27 -6.03
N GLY A 13 5.87 -19.93 -6.05
CA GLY A 13 5.53 -20.93 -5.04
C GLY A 13 4.04 -21.27 -5.03
N TYR A 14 3.67 -22.25 -4.24
CA TYR A 14 2.30 -22.70 -4.13
C TYR A 14 1.54 -21.95 -3.04
N LEU A 15 0.31 -21.54 -3.34
CA LEU A 15 -0.62 -21.03 -2.36
C LEU A 15 -2.01 -21.61 -2.60
N TYR A 16 -2.76 -21.83 -1.53
CA TYR A 16 -4.20 -22.01 -1.63
C TYR A 16 -4.86 -20.66 -1.79
N LYS A 17 -5.74 -20.52 -2.79
CA LYS A 17 -6.46 -19.28 -3.04
C LYS A 17 -7.95 -19.43 -2.83
N SER A 18 -8.57 -18.41 -2.25
CA SER A 18 -10.03 -18.31 -2.16
C SER A 18 -10.68 -18.26 -3.55
N PRO A 19 -11.90 -18.78 -3.69
CA PRO A 19 -12.71 -18.55 -4.88
C PRO A 19 -13.27 -17.11 -4.89
N GLN A 20 -14.19 -16.80 -5.80
CA GLN A 20 -14.96 -15.55 -5.72
C GLN A 20 -15.91 -15.56 -4.51
N ALA A 21 -16.36 -14.38 -4.07
CA ALA A 21 -17.14 -14.21 -2.84
C ALA A 21 -18.38 -15.12 -2.76
N SER A 22 -19.12 -15.28 -3.87
CA SER A 22 -20.30 -16.14 -3.95
C SER A 22 -20.03 -17.62 -3.67
N LEU A 23 -18.78 -18.06 -3.87
CA LEU A 23 -18.35 -19.45 -3.69
C LEU A 23 -17.44 -19.61 -2.47
N PHE A 24 -17.24 -18.57 -1.67
CA PHE A 24 -16.23 -18.55 -0.60
C PHE A 24 -16.40 -19.70 0.39
N LYS A 25 -17.63 -19.93 0.85
CA LYS A 25 -17.95 -20.98 1.84
C LYS A 25 -17.96 -22.40 1.26
N LEU A 26 -17.63 -22.57 -0.02
CA LEU A 26 -17.56 -23.87 -0.67
C LEU A 26 -16.12 -24.35 -0.72
N GLN A 27 -15.72 -25.20 0.24
CA GLN A 27 -14.34 -25.65 0.40
C GLN A 27 -13.75 -26.23 -0.90
N LYS A 28 -14.51 -27.03 -1.67
CA LYS A 28 -14.06 -27.59 -2.97
C LYS A 28 -13.69 -26.54 -4.03
N SER A 29 -14.16 -25.30 -3.88
CA SER A 29 -13.87 -24.18 -4.78
C SER A 29 -12.55 -23.49 -4.47
N TRP A 30 -11.97 -23.72 -3.30
CA TRP A 30 -10.61 -23.31 -2.99
C TRP A 30 -9.62 -24.17 -3.75
N LYS A 31 -8.57 -23.55 -4.28
CA LYS A 31 -7.62 -24.23 -5.17
C LYS A 31 -6.19 -23.93 -4.77
N ARG A 32 -5.38 -24.97 -4.65
CA ARG A 32 -3.92 -24.85 -4.67
C ARG A 32 -3.48 -24.48 -6.08
N ARG A 33 -2.69 -23.43 -6.21
CA ARG A 33 -2.18 -22.91 -7.48
C ARG A 33 -0.72 -22.53 -7.33
N TYR A 34 0.03 -22.67 -8.41
CA TYR A 34 1.40 -22.19 -8.48
C TYR A 34 1.37 -20.72 -8.90
N PHE A 35 1.80 -19.85 -8.01
CA PHE A 35 1.84 -18.41 -8.21
C PHE A 35 3.23 -17.98 -8.69
N VAL A 36 3.27 -16.98 -9.55
CA VAL A 36 4.50 -16.37 -10.06
C VAL A 36 4.33 -14.87 -10.02
N LEU A 37 5.15 -14.21 -9.20
CA LEU A 37 5.28 -12.76 -9.15
C LEU A 37 6.27 -12.32 -10.23
N LEU A 38 5.75 -11.61 -11.22
CA LEU A 38 6.50 -11.12 -12.37
C LEU A 38 6.60 -9.61 -12.32
N LYS A 39 7.82 -9.11 -12.51
CA LYS A 39 8.10 -7.70 -12.76
C LYS A 39 8.12 -7.48 -14.27
N LYS A 40 7.16 -6.72 -14.78
CA LYS A 40 7.08 -6.36 -16.21
C LYS A 40 7.84 -5.06 -16.51
N SER A 41 7.91 -4.16 -15.54
CA SER A 41 8.69 -2.91 -15.63
C SER A 41 8.98 -2.40 -14.23
N LYS A 42 9.69 -1.27 -14.10
CA LYS A 42 9.89 -0.59 -12.81
C LYS A 42 8.56 -0.30 -12.09
N THR A 43 7.47 -0.10 -12.83
CA THR A 43 6.20 0.40 -12.27
C THR A 43 5.05 -0.61 -12.35
N THR A 44 5.24 -1.73 -13.04
CA THR A 44 4.17 -2.71 -13.30
C THR A 44 4.62 -4.11 -12.91
N SER A 45 3.94 -4.69 -11.93
CA SER A 45 4.15 -6.06 -11.46
C SER A 45 2.83 -6.81 -11.46
N HIS A 46 2.86 -8.09 -11.84
CA HIS A 46 1.68 -8.95 -11.89
C HIS A 46 1.95 -10.22 -11.11
N LEU A 47 0.95 -10.68 -10.36
CA LEU A 47 0.96 -11.98 -9.72
C LEU A 47 0.09 -12.94 -10.55
N LYS A 48 0.74 -13.75 -11.39
CA LYS A 48 0.06 -14.77 -12.20
C LYS A 48 -0.10 -16.07 -11.43
N TYR A 49 -1.07 -16.89 -11.81
CA TYR A 49 -1.22 -18.23 -11.25
C TYR A 49 -1.57 -19.29 -12.29
N PHE A 50 -1.05 -20.48 -12.04
CA PHE A 50 -1.11 -21.65 -12.92
C PHE A 50 -1.66 -22.85 -12.16
N LYS A 51 -2.10 -23.88 -12.89
CA LYS A 51 -2.58 -25.11 -12.27
C LYS A 51 -1.48 -25.78 -11.43
N SER A 52 -0.26 -25.80 -11.94
CA SER A 52 0.95 -26.31 -11.30
C SER A 52 2.20 -25.63 -11.88
N GLU A 53 3.36 -25.89 -11.29
CA GLU A 53 4.66 -25.37 -11.73
C GLU A 53 5.01 -25.82 -13.16
N GLU A 54 4.72 -27.07 -13.51
CA GLU A 54 5.04 -27.62 -14.83
C GLU A 54 4.24 -26.91 -15.94
N MET A 55 3.03 -26.42 -15.60
CA MET A 55 2.15 -25.70 -16.52
C MET A 55 2.47 -24.20 -16.62
N LYS A 56 3.50 -23.72 -15.93
CA LYS A 56 3.94 -22.30 -15.96
C LYS A 56 4.30 -21.80 -17.36
N ARG A 57 4.78 -22.69 -18.25
CA ARG A 57 5.11 -22.34 -19.65
C ARG A 57 3.87 -22.17 -20.53
N GLY A 58 2.71 -22.64 -20.07
CA GLY A 58 1.44 -22.53 -20.78
C GLY A 58 0.66 -21.27 -20.41
N GLU A 59 -0.66 -21.31 -20.64
CA GLU A 59 -1.55 -20.22 -20.30
C GLU A 59 -1.77 -20.10 -18.79
N SER A 60 -1.63 -18.87 -18.27
CA SER A 60 -2.00 -18.59 -16.88
C SER A 60 -3.51 -18.68 -16.70
N LEU A 61 -3.96 -19.26 -15.59
CA LEU A 61 -5.38 -19.32 -15.22
C LEU A 61 -5.93 -17.97 -14.75
N GLY A 62 -5.05 -17.00 -14.56
CA GLY A 62 -5.39 -15.62 -14.28
C GLY A 62 -4.18 -14.84 -13.77
N ALA A 63 -4.39 -13.54 -13.64
CA ALA A 63 -3.41 -12.61 -13.13
C ALA A 63 -4.07 -11.65 -12.15
N ILE A 64 -3.33 -11.30 -11.11
CA ILE A 64 -3.67 -10.22 -10.18
C ILE A 64 -2.76 -9.06 -10.54
N ASP A 65 -3.38 -7.97 -11.00
CA ASP A 65 -2.68 -6.71 -11.25
C ASP A 65 -2.43 -6.02 -9.92
N LEU A 66 -1.16 -5.96 -9.51
CA LEU A 66 -0.77 -5.36 -8.23
C LEU A 66 -1.03 -3.85 -8.21
N SER A 67 -1.18 -3.20 -9.37
CA SER A 67 -1.51 -1.79 -9.44
C SER A 67 -2.87 -1.46 -8.80
N ARG A 68 -3.79 -2.43 -8.79
CA ARG A 68 -5.18 -2.35 -8.32
C ARG A 68 -5.40 -2.85 -6.89
N VAL A 69 -4.33 -3.25 -6.20
CA VAL A 69 -4.40 -3.65 -4.78
C VAL A 69 -4.68 -2.40 -3.96
N SER A 70 -5.76 -2.43 -3.18
CA SER A 70 -6.17 -1.34 -2.29
C SER A 70 -5.87 -1.63 -0.81
N LEU A 71 -5.77 -2.91 -0.45
CA LEU A 71 -5.49 -3.35 0.91
C LEU A 71 -4.76 -4.69 0.88
N MET A 72 -3.74 -4.85 1.72
CA MET A 72 -3.01 -6.10 1.89
C MET A 72 -2.47 -6.19 3.31
N PHE A 73 -2.72 -7.30 4.01
CA PHE A 73 -2.24 -7.52 5.38
C PHE A 73 -2.14 -9.00 5.71
N LEU A 74 -1.33 -9.29 6.72
CA LEU A 74 -1.17 -10.62 7.32
C LEU A 74 -2.17 -10.80 8.47
N ASN A 75 -2.38 -12.04 8.90
CA ASN A 75 -3.17 -12.36 10.10
C ASN A 75 -4.59 -11.77 10.05
N PRO A 76 -5.47 -12.24 9.14
CA PRO A 76 -6.77 -11.61 8.95
C PRO A 76 -7.81 -11.95 10.03
N GLU A 77 -7.41 -12.02 11.30
CA GLU A 77 -8.25 -12.46 12.42
C GLU A 77 -9.49 -11.58 12.64
N SER A 78 -9.36 -10.28 12.35
CA SER A 78 -10.46 -9.31 12.43
C SER A 78 -11.42 -9.39 11.24
N HIS A 79 -11.08 -10.12 10.19
CA HIS A 79 -11.93 -10.24 9.00
C HIS A 79 -13.12 -11.15 9.30
N SER A 80 -14.33 -10.74 8.89
CA SER A 80 -15.59 -11.47 9.14
C SER A 80 -15.55 -12.95 8.72
N MET A 81 -14.89 -13.23 7.59
CA MET A 81 -14.71 -14.58 7.04
C MET A 81 -13.62 -15.43 7.70
N TRP A 82 -12.80 -14.89 8.62
CA TRP A 82 -11.69 -15.61 9.23
C TRP A 82 -12.10 -16.89 9.94
N LYS A 83 -13.16 -16.82 10.77
CA LYS A 83 -13.66 -17.98 11.52
C LYS A 83 -13.91 -19.19 10.60
N TRP A 84 -14.53 -18.94 9.43
CA TRP A 84 -14.79 -20.00 8.45
C TRP A 84 -13.48 -20.56 7.86
N VAL A 85 -12.50 -19.71 7.52
CA VAL A 85 -11.21 -20.14 6.99
C VAL A 85 -10.47 -21.02 8.01
N HIS A 86 -10.39 -20.57 9.25
CA HIS A 86 -9.74 -21.30 10.34
C HIS A 86 -10.36 -22.69 10.55
N GLU A 87 -11.69 -22.78 10.60
CA GLU A 87 -12.39 -24.06 10.80
C GLU A 87 -12.18 -25.05 9.64
N ASN A 88 -12.15 -24.57 8.40
CA ASN A 88 -12.09 -25.43 7.20
C ASN A 88 -10.67 -25.81 6.78
N PHE A 89 -9.68 -24.96 7.05
CA PHE A 89 -8.28 -25.20 6.69
C PHE A 89 -7.43 -25.61 7.89
N ARG A 90 -7.93 -25.45 9.12
CA ARG A 90 -7.21 -25.73 10.37
C ARG A 90 -5.83 -25.06 10.40
N CYS A 91 -5.73 -23.86 9.83
CA CYS A 91 -4.49 -23.11 9.72
C CYS A 91 -4.41 -21.98 10.75
N SER A 92 -3.18 -21.61 11.09
CA SER A 92 -2.88 -20.40 11.87
C SER A 92 -3.17 -19.14 11.05
N PRO A 93 -3.61 -18.02 11.67
CA PRO A 93 -3.78 -16.75 10.96
C PRO A 93 -2.48 -16.26 10.34
N SER A 94 -1.32 -16.61 10.92
CA SER A 94 0.01 -16.33 10.37
C SER A 94 0.31 -17.04 9.06
N ASN A 95 -0.46 -18.07 8.72
CA ASN A 95 -0.37 -18.74 7.43
C ASN A 95 -1.32 -18.12 6.39
N VAL A 96 -1.90 -16.95 6.65
CA VAL A 96 -2.87 -16.32 5.75
C VAL A 96 -2.50 -14.88 5.43
N LEU A 97 -2.42 -14.62 4.14
CA LEU A 97 -2.32 -13.30 3.52
C LEU A 97 -3.69 -12.89 2.97
N PHE A 98 -4.18 -11.72 3.37
CA PHE A 98 -5.35 -11.10 2.78
C PHE A 98 -4.95 -10.02 1.78
N MET A 99 -5.69 -9.91 0.68
CA MET A 99 -5.52 -8.87 -0.33
C MET A 99 -6.85 -8.47 -0.97
N LYS A 100 -7.13 -7.17 -1.06
CA LYS A 100 -8.27 -6.62 -1.79
C LYS A 100 -7.81 -5.95 -3.08
N VAL A 101 -8.34 -6.40 -4.21
CA VAL A 101 -7.98 -5.94 -5.56
C VAL A 101 -9.25 -5.50 -6.27
N ALA A 102 -9.40 -4.19 -6.45
CA ALA A 102 -10.70 -3.57 -6.78
C ALA A 102 -11.82 -4.13 -5.88
N ASP A 103 -12.84 -4.77 -6.46
CA ASP A 103 -13.99 -5.31 -5.72
C ASP A 103 -13.80 -6.75 -5.24
N ARG A 104 -12.63 -7.35 -5.49
CA ARG A 104 -12.37 -8.75 -5.14
C ARG A 104 -11.44 -8.90 -3.95
N GLU A 105 -11.88 -9.69 -2.99
CA GLU A 105 -11.09 -10.12 -1.84
C GLU A 105 -10.44 -11.49 -2.09
N TYR A 106 -9.15 -11.58 -1.77
CA TYR A 106 -8.34 -12.77 -1.87
C TYR A 106 -7.85 -13.16 -0.49
N PHE A 107 -8.08 -14.42 -0.13
CA PHE A 107 -7.36 -15.08 0.94
C PHE A 107 -6.39 -16.03 0.28
N LEU A 108 -5.11 -15.85 0.60
CA LEU A 108 -4.02 -16.69 0.14
C LEU A 108 -3.43 -17.39 1.37
N ILE A 109 -3.45 -18.71 1.36
CA ILE A 109 -3.02 -19.55 2.47
C ILE A 109 -1.74 -20.29 2.07
N GLY A 110 -0.71 -20.15 2.87
CA GLY A 110 0.56 -20.84 2.73
C GLY A 110 0.65 -22.03 3.68
N GLU A 111 1.68 -22.84 3.46
CA GLU A 111 1.99 -24.01 4.30
C GLU A 111 2.60 -23.57 5.64
N THR A 112 3.36 -22.48 5.65
CA THR A 112 4.01 -21.93 6.85
C THR A 112 3.86 -20.41 6.95
N SER A 113 4.01 -19.87 8.16
CA SER A 113 4.02 -18.43 8.38
C SER A 113 5.20 -17.75 7.67
N LEU A 114 6.37 -18.36 7.70
CA LEU A 114 7.57 -17.85 7.04
C LEU A 114 7.39 -17.74 5.51
N GLU A 115 6.71 -18.72 4.90
CA GLU A 115 6.35 -18.64 3.47
C GLU A 115 5.45 -17.44 3.20
N ILE A 116 4.43 -17.22 4.04
CA ILE A 116 3.49 -16.10 3.88
C ILE A 116 4.15 -14.74 4.12
N GLU A 117 5.06 -14.64 5.08
CA GLU A 117 5.88 -13.45 5.31
C GLU A 117 6.74 -13.11 4.09
N ARG A 118 7.38 -14.13 3.47
CA ARG A 118 8.16 -13.95 2.23
C ARG A 118 7.27 -13.49 1.07
N TRP A 119 6.07 -14.07 0.92
CA TRP A 119 5.10 -13.61 -0.07
C TRP A 119 4.66 -12.17 0.17
N PHE A 120 4.30 -11.82 1.41
CA PHE A 120 3.91 -10.46 1.76
C PHE A 120 5.03 -9.47 1.44
N LYS A 121 6.27 -9.78 1.83
CA LYS A 121 7.43 -8.93 1.54
C LYS A 121 7.64 -8.75 0.04
N ALA A 122 7.65 -9.84 -0.73
CA ALA A 122 7.84 -9.79 -2.18
C ALA A 122 6.76 -8.96 -2.88
N LEU A 123 5.49 -9.13 -2.48
CA LEU A 123 4.36 -8.36 -3.01
C LEU A 123 4.43 -6.89 -2.60
N TYR A 124 4.78 -6.61 -1.34
CA TYR A 124 4.91 -5.26 -0.82
C TYR A 124 6.02 -4.49 -1.54
N ASP A 125 7.19 -5.11 -1.71
CA ASP A 125 8.32 -4.54 -2.45
C ASP A 125 7.94 -4.29 -3.92
N ALA A 126 7.23 -5.24 -4.54
CA ALA A 126 6.75 -5.10 -5.91
C ALA A 126 5.73 -3.96 -6.10
N MET A 127 4.94 -3.64 -5.06
CA MET A 127 3.98 -2.54 -5.06
C MET A 127 4.59 -1.19 -4.69
N SER A 128 5.62 -1.19 -3.84
CA SER A 128 6.26 0.02 -3.30
C SER A 128 7.29 0.64 -4.24
N ASN A 129 7.81 -0.13 -5.20
CA ASN A 129 8.71 0.36 -6.25
C ASN A 129 8.04 1.26 -7.31
N ARG A 130 6.80 1.69 -7.08
CA ARG A 130 6.20 2.73 -7.91
C ARG A 130 7.00 4.01 -7.66
N PRO A 131 7.53 4.71 -8.69
CA PRO A 131 7.85 6.11 -8.50
C PRO A 131 6.54 6.70 -7.99
N HIS A 132 6.55 7.19 -6.75
CA HIS A 132 5.42 7.92 -6.25
C HIS A 132 5.03 8.88 -7.38
N LYS A 133 3.74 8.93 -7.75
CA LYS A 133 3.22 10.20 -8.23
C LYS A 133 3.47 11.14 -7.05
N LEU A 134 4.70 11.66 -6.96
CA LEU A 134 5.02 12.82 -6.21
C LEU A 134 4.19 13.84 -6.97
N LEU A 135 2.93 13.97 -6.55
CA LEU A 135 2.13 15.12 -6.91
C LEU A 135 3.05 16.25 -6.50
N ASP A 136 3.58 16.96 -7.49
CA ASP A 136 4.31 18.17 -7.22
C ASP A 136 3.37 18.96 -6.30
N PRO A 137 3.81 19.42 -5.11
CA PRO A 137 3.00 20.28 -4.27
C PRO A 137 2.44 21.49 -5.04
N LYS A 138 3.02 21.83 -6.20
CA LYS A 138 2.53 22.83 -7.15
C LYS A 138 1.31 22.40 -7.98
N GLU A 139 1.10 21.09 -8.22
CA GLU A 139 -0.05 20.55 -8.95
C GLU A 139 -1.25 20.22 -8.03
N THR A 140 -1.01 20.03 -6.73
CA THR A 140 -2.09 19.93 -5.74
C THR A 140 -2.59 21.33 -5.41
N GLY A 141 -3.49 21.83 -6.26
CA GLY A 141 -4.22 23.07 -6.01
C GLY A 141 -4.78 23.09 -4.59
N ARG A 142 -4.19 23.95 -3.76
CA ARG A 142 -4.67 24.47 -2.46
C ARG A 142 -5.46 23.46 -1.64
N ILE A 143 -4.76 22.67 -0.84
CA ILE A 143 -5.35 22.05 0.35
C ILE A 143 -5.95 23.21 1.16
N ARG A 144 -7.29 23.28 1.19
CA ARG A 144 -8.00 24.27 1.99
C ARG A 144 -7.94 23.81 3.44
N ASP A 145 -7.55 24.72 4.31
CA ASP A 145 -7.72 24.53 5.75
C ASP A 145 -9.22 24.42 6.02
N ILE A 146 -9.66 23.36 6.71
CA ILE A 146 -11.09 23.04 6.92
C ILE A 146 -11.76 24.13 7.77
N SER A 147 -10.95 24.92 8.47
CA SER A 147 -11.35 26.07 9.28
C SER A 147 -11.53 27.37 8.49
N ALA A 148 -11.15 27.43 7.20
CA ALA A 148 -11.14 28.66 6.43
C ALA A 148 -12.48 28.93 5.71
N PRO A 149 -13.02 30.17 5.76
CA PRO A 149 -14.22 30.54 5.02
C PRO A 149 -14.06 30.39 3.50
N PRO A 150 -15.13 30.16 2.73
CA PRO A 150 -15.06 29.73 1.33
C PRO A 150 -14.37 30.67 0.32
N ASN A 151 -13.96 31.88 0.71
CA ASN A 151 -13.51 32.94 -0.21
C ASN A 151 -12.22 33.71 0.18
N SER A 152 -11.32 33.15 0.99
CA SER A 152 -10.02 33.81 1.24
C SER A 152 -8.93 33.39 0.24
N LEU A 153 -8.79 34.15 -0.85
CA LEU A 153 -7.60 34.09 -1.72
C LEU A 153 -6.44 34.84 -1.04
N LYS A 154 -5.60 34.15 -0.28
CA LYS A 154 -4.32 34.73 0.16
C LYS A 154 -3.29 34.64 -0.97
N LYS A 155 -2.75 35.79 -1.36
CA LYS A 155 -1.58 35.90 -2.25
C LYS A 155 -0.33 35.54 -1.44
N ASP A 156 0.53 34.77 -2.07
CA ASP A 156 1.82 34.28 -1.58
C ASP A 156 2.69 35.47 -1.11
N GLN A 157 3.03 35.52 0.17
CA GLN A 157 4.09 36.40 0.68
C GLN A 157 5.22 35.53 1.19
N ARG A 158 6.26 35.48 0.35
CA ARG A 158 7.60 34.96 0.65
C ARG A 158 8.17 35.76 1.82
N ILE A 159 8.22 35.18 3.01
CA ILE A 159 8.87 35.79 4.18
C ILE A 159 10.38 35.63 4.02
N GLU A 160 11.04 36.75 3.75
CA GLU A 160 12.50 36.91 3.75
C GLU A 160 12.93 37.21 5.20
N TRP A 161 13.71 36.33 5.81
CA TRP A 161 14.26 36.56 7.15
C TRP A 161 15.43 37.53 7.08
N ARG A 162 15.19 38.81 7.38
CA ARG A 162 16.25 39.77 7.73
C ARG A 162 16.55 39.67 9.22
N LEU A 163 17.78 39.26 9.52
CA LEU A 163 18.40 39.36 10.84
C LEU A 163 18.98 40.76 10.95
N ASP A 164 18.26 41.66 11.61
CA ASP A 164 18.76 43.00 11.91
C ASP A 164 19.10 43.06 13.41
N ALA A 165 20.40 43.22 13.67
CA ALA A 165 20.99 43.44 14.98
C ALA A 165 21.01 44.94 15.34
N SER A 166 21.09 45.20 16.64
CA SER A 166 21.74 46.35 17.31
C SER A 166 20.87 47.52 17.82
N SER A 167 21.08 47.82 19.12
CA SER A 167 21.07 49.10 19.90
C SER A 167 20.10 50.23 19.49
N ASP A 168 19.46 51.00 20.38
CA ASP A 168 19.99 51.64 21.59
C ASP A 168 18.87 52.31 22.42
N SER A 169 19.18 52.54 23.70
CA SER A 169 18.70 53.55 24.69
C SER A 169 17.36 54.30 24.51
N ASP A 170 16.56 54.36 25.59
CA ASP A 170 16.37 55.59 26.38
C ASP A 170 15.51 55.40 27.64
N MET A 171 16.04 55.90 28.77
CA MET A 171 15.37 56.07 30.08
C MET A 171 14.58 57.38 30.10
N PRO A 172 13.55 57.49 30.96
CA PRO A 172 13.45 58.70 31.77
C PRO A 172 13.13 58.46 33.26
N SER A 173 13.83 59.24 34.09
CA SER A 173 13.68 59.39 35.54
C SER A 173 12.32 59.91 36.00
N PRO A 174 11.87 59.57 37.23
CA PRO A 174 10.82 60.33 37.93
C PRO A 174 11.42 61.44 38.81
N LYS A 175 10.80 62.62 38.76
CA LYS A 175 11.08 63.78 39.62
C LYS A 175 10.40 63.61 40.98
N GLU A 176 11.11 64.00 42.04
CA GLU A 176 10.52 64.38 43.34
C GLU A 176 9.91 65.78 43.23
N ASP A 177 8.74 65.99 43.85
CA ASP A 177 8.36 67.28 44.45
C ASP A 177 7.41 67.01 45.63
N GLN A 178 7.70 67.65 46.77
CA GLN A 178 6.95 67.67 48.03
C GLN A 178 6.01 68.89 48.11
N HIS A 179 5.22 68.93 49.18
CA HIS A 179 4.20 69.91 49.62
C HIS A 179 2.79 69.59 49.08
N GLU A 180 1.76 69.43 49.92
CA GLU A 180 1.39 70.18 51.13
C GLU A 180 0.71 69.26 52.19
#